data_AF-A0A524GXG5-F1
#
_entry.id   AF-A0A524GXG5-F1
#
_cell.length_a   1.000
_cell.length_b   1.000
_cell.length_c   1.000
_cell.angle_alpha   90.00
_cell.angle_beta   90.00
_cell.angle_gamma   90.00
#
_symmetry.space_group_name_H-M   'P 1'
#
loop_
_entity.id
_entity.type
_entity.pdbx_description
1 polymer ?
#
loop_
_entity_poly.entity_id
_entity_poly.type
_entity_poly.pdbx_seq_one_letter_code
_entity_poly.pdbx_strand_id
1 'polypeptide(L)'
;MAEPKEGKPKQDKPVSFWKELMSGIIFSDVIILKNLWFIVFLTVLVAIYIGNRFHAEKITRESSRLTREVRDLKAEALSTSASLMNVSKQSEVYRMVREKDLGLEELKTPPYRLVVDK
;
A
#
# COMPACT_ATOMS: atom_id res chain seq x y z
N MET A 1 65.08 -36.24 21.69
CA MET A 1 64.62 -35.46 20.53
C MET A 1 63.13 -35.24 20.74
N ALA A 2 62.71 -34.04 21.15
CA ALA A 2 61.31 -33.69 21.36
C ALA A 2 60.97 -32.51 20.45
N GLU A 3 59.86 -32.63 19.73
CA GLU A 3 59.39 -31.74 18.66
C GLU A 3 59.04 -30.32 19.16
N PRO A 4 59.16 -29.29 18.31
CA PRO A 4 58.79 -27.93 18.69
C PRO A 4 57.27 -27.71 18.61
N LYS A 5 56.73 -27.01 19.62
CA LYS A 5 55.31 -26.67 19.77
C LYS A 5 54.88 -25.60 18.76
N GLU A 6 53.86 -25.90 17.95
CA GLU A 6 53.14 -24.94 17.11
C GLU A 6 52.38 -23.91 17.96
N GLY A 7 52.69 -22.62 17.77
CA GLY A 7 51.91 -21.49 18.31
C GLY A 7 50.88 -21.02 17.29
N LYS A 8 49.59 -21.13 17.64
CA LYS A 8 48.44 -20.76 16.80
C LYS A 8 48.34 -19.23 16.57
N PRO A 9 47.97 -18.75 15.38
CA PRO A 9 47.69 -17.32 15.14
C PRO A 9 46.36 -16.92 15.77
N LYS A 10 46.35 -15.82 16.52
CA LYS A 10 45.15 -15.26 17.16
C LYS A 10 44.27 -14.59 16.11
N GLN A 11 43.01 -15.00 16.11
CA GLN A 11 41.94 -14.68 15.19
C GLN A 11 41.48 -13.21 15.34
N ASP A 12 41.51 -12.46 14.25
CA ASP A 12 41.06 -11.06 14.17
C ASP A 12 39.54 -10.97 14.39
N LYS A 13 39.13 -10.31 15.47
CA LYS A 13 37.72 -10.18 15.87
C LYS A 13 37.18 -8.80 15.49
N PRO A 14 36.03 -8.70 14.79
CA PRO A 14 35.36 -7.43 14.44
C PRO A 14 34.76 -6.69 15.65
N VAL A 15 34.94 -7.24 16.85
CA VAL A 15 34.45 -6.70 18.12
C VAL A 15 35.38 -5.59 18.66
N SER A 16 36.61 -5.47 18.14
CA SER A 16 37.56 -4.42 18.57
C SER A 16 37.09 -3.03 18.16
N PHE A 17 36.60 -2.86 16.93
CA PHE A 17 36.18 -1.57 16.39
C PHE A 17 35.01 -0.94 17.17
N TRP A 18 33.98 -1.72 17.50
CA TRP A 18 32.84 -1.22 18.30
C TRP A 18 33.24 -0.93 19.76
N LYS A 19 34.16 -1.71 20.33
CA LYS A 19 34.69 -1.46 21.68
C LYS A 19 35.60 -0.22 21.70
N GLU A 20 36.41 -0.02 20.67
CA GLU A 20 37.28 1.16 20.51
C GLU A 20 36.46 2.44 20.31
N LEU A 21 35.37 2.38 19.54
CA LEU A 21 34.43 3.49 19.39
C LEU A 21 33.75 3.87 20.72
N MET A 22 33.35 2.87 21.52
CA MET A 22 32.72 3.08 22.84
C MET A 22 33.72 3.45 23.95
N SER A 23 35.00 3.12 23.79
CA SER A 23 36.04 3.28 24.82
C SER A 23 36.54 4.72 25.02
N GLY A 24 36.01 5.71 24.29
CA GLY A 24 36.34 7.11 24.52
C GLY A 24 37.59 7.62 23.79
N ILE A 25 38.35 6.76 23.11
CA ILE A 25 39.62 7.16 22.47
C ILE A 25 39.36 7.98 21.19
N ILE A 26 38.32 7.64 20.41
CA ILE A 26 37.84 8.47 19.30
C ILE A 26 37.13 9.74 19.84
N PHE A 27 36.69 9.70 21.10
CA PHE A 27 36.14 10.85 21.83
C PHE A 27 37.20 11.83 22.35
N SER A 28 38.48 11.68 21.96
CA SER A 28 39.53 12.63 22.32
C SER A 28 39.11 14.06 21.98
N ASP A 29 39.09 14.91 23.02
CA ASP A 29 38.43 16.21 23.07
C ASP A 29 38.73 17.13 21.87
N VAL A 30 39.90 16.99 21.23
CA VAL A 30 40.39 17.92 20.21
C VAL A 30 39.70 17.79 18.85
N ILE A 31 39.28 16.58 18.43
CA ILE A 31 38.66 16.36 17.11
C ILE A 31 37.16 16.63 17.16
N ILE A 32 36.49 16.23 18.25
CA ILE A 32 35.04 16.41 18.41
C ILE A 32 34.67 17.82 18.80
N LEU A 33 35.45 18.51 19.65
CA LEU A 33 35.18 19.93 19.94
C LEU A 33 35.36 20.79 18.68
N LYS A 34 36.35 20.47 17.83
CA LYS A 34 36.64 21.22 16.60
C LYS A 34 35.58 21.00 15.51
N ASN A 35 34.96 19.82 15.46
CA ASN A 35 33.98 19.44 14.44
C ASN A 35 32.58 19.17 15.01
N LEU A 36 32.28 19.71 16.20
CA LEU A 36 31.01 19.47 16.91
C LEU A 36 29.79 19.80 16.03
N TRP A 37 29.90 20.89 15.24
CA TRP A 37 28.83 21.32 14.35
C TRP A 37 28.54 20.31 13.23
N PHE A 38 29.56 19.59 12.75
CA PHE A 38 29.41 18.52 11.75
C PHE A 38 28.71 17.29 12.33
N ILE A 39 28.98 16.95 13.60
CA ILE A 39 28.33 15.82 14.28
C ILE A 39 26.85 16.14 14.53
N VAL A 40 26.54 17.36 14.96
CA VAL A 40 25.15 17.82 15.09
C VAL A 40 24.43 17.78 13.74
N PHE A 41 25.08 18.23 12.67
CA PHE A 41 24.54 18.14 11.32
C PHE A 41 24.21 16.69 10.90
N LEU A 42 25.13 15.75 11.12
CA LEU A 42 24.88 14.33 10.85
C LEU A 42 23.74 13.77 11.70
N THR A 43 23.66 14.16 12.96
CA THR A 43 22.60 13.73 13.88
C THR A 43 21.23 14.21 13.40
N VAL A 44 21.15 15.46 12.94
CA VAL A 44 19.93 16.02 12.34
C VAL A 44 19.55 15.28 11.06
N LEU A 45 20.52 14.96 10.20
CA LEU A 45 20.27 14.16 8.99
C LEU A 45 19.72 12.77 9.33
N VAL A 46 20.28 12.11 10.35
CA VAL A 46 19.78 10.81 10.83
C VAL A 46 18.35 10.95 11.37
N ALA A 47 18.06 11.99 12.14
CA ALA A 47 16.71 12.24 12.65
C ALA A 47 15.70 12.45 11.51
N ILE A 48 16.07 13.26 10.50
CA ILE A 48 15.24 13.48 9.29
C ILE A 48 15.04 12.17 8.54
N TYR A 49 16.09 11.36 8.37
CA TYR A 49 16.02 10.07 7.69
C TYR A 49 15.04 9.11 8.37
N ILE A 50 15.13 9.00 9.71
CA ILE A 50 14.22 8.15 10.49
C ILE A 50 12.78 8.65 10.35
N GLY A 51 12.55 9.96 10.46
CA GLY A 51 11.23 10.58 10.27
C GLY A 51 10.64 10.28 8.88
N ASN A 52 11.43 10.49 7.83
CA ASN A 52 11.01 10.21 6.45
C ASN A 52 10.71 8.73 6.23
N ARG A 53 11.50 7.82 6.83
CA ARG A 53 11.27 6.38 6.73
C ARG A 53 9.91 5.98 7.33
N PHE A 54 9.58 6.46 8.53
CA PHE A 54 8.28 6.20 9.14
C PHE A 54 7.12 6.80 8.34
N HIS A 55 7.31 8.00 7.77
CA HIS A 55 6.30 8.62 6.92
C HIS A 55 6.03 7.82 5.65
N ALA A 56 7.08 7.35 4.97
CA ALA A 56 6.97 6.52 3.78
C ALA A 56 6.28 5.18 4.08
N GLU A 57 6.60 4.54 5.22
CA GLU A 57 5.94 3.30 5.62
C GLU A 57 4.44 3.51 5.86
N LYS A 58 4.07 4.60 6.55
CA LYS A 58 2.66 4.94 6.81
C LYS A 58 1.90 5.18 5.50
N ILE A 59 2.44 6.00 4.60
CA ILE A 59 1.83 6.28 3.29
C ILE A 59 1.63 4.99 2.48
N THR A 60 2.63 4.11 2.47
CA THR A 60 2.56 2.86 1.71
C THR A 60 1.43 1.95 2.23
N ARG A 61 1.27 1.87 3.55
CA ARG A 61 0.19 1.09 4.18
C ARG A 61 -1.18 1.71 3.91
N GLU A 62 -1.31 3.03 4.02
CA GLU A 62 -2.54 3.75 3.71
C GLU A 62 -2.95 3.61 2.24
N SER A 63 -2.01 3.78 1.31
CA SER A 63 -2.25 3.61 -0.12
C SER A 63 -2.70 2.19 -0.46
N SER A 64 -2.09 1.18 0.17
CA SER A 64 -2.51 -0.22 0.00
C SER A 64 -3.92 -0.46 0.53
N ARG A 65 -4.29 0.13 1.68
CA ARG A 65 -5.65 0.04 2.23
C ARG A 65 -6.66 0.73 1.31
N LEU A 66 -6.37 1.96 0.89
CA LEU A 66 -7.27 2.75 0.06
C LEU A 66 -7.50 2.11 -1.31
N THR A 67 -6.44 1.54 -1.90
CA THR A 67 -6.53 0.79 -3.16
C THR A 67 -7.45 -0.42 -3.04
N ARG A 68 -7.39 -1.16 -1.91
CA ARG A 68 -8.29 -2.29 -1.65
C ARG A 68 -9.74 -1.81 -1.51
N GLU A 69 -9.97 -0.76 -0.73
CA GLU A 69 -11.30 -0.19 -0.52
C GLU A 69 -11.95 0.27 -1.84
N VAL A 70 -11.19 0.97 -2.70
CA VAL A 70 -11.67 1.34 -4.04
C VAL A 70 -12.01 0.13 -4.89
N ARG A 71 -11.20 -0.93 -4.84
CA ARG A 71 -11.47 -2.16 -5.60
C ARG A 71 -12.76 -2.83 -5.11
N ASP A 72 -12.94 -2.90 -3.81
CA ASP A 72 -14.09 -3.56 -3.20
C ASP A 72 -15.38 -2.76 -3.47
N LEU A 73 -15.35 -1.42 -3.35
CA LEU A 73 -16.45 -0.54 -3.76
C LEU A 73 -16.81 -0.66 -5.25
N LYS A 74 -15.81 -0.77 -6.12
CA LYS A 74 -16.05 -0.99 -7.56
C LYS A 74 -16.73 -2.34 -7.82
N ALA A 75 -16.32 -3.39 -7.12
CA ALA A 75 -16.94 -4.71 -7.22
C ALA A 75 -18.39 -4.68 -6.72
N GLU A 76 -18.66 -3.98 -5.62
CA GLU A 76 -20.02 -3.78 -5.10
C GLU A 76 -20.89 -3.00 -6.09
N ALA A 77 -20.39 -1.88 -6.62
CA ALA A 77 -21.11 -1.09 -7.61
C ALA A 77 -21.43 -1.90 -8.88
N LEU A 78 -20.50 -2.73 -9.34
CA LEU A 78 -20.70 -3.61 -10.48
C LEU A 78 -21.78 -4.68 -10.18
N SER A 79 -21.72 -5.30 -9.00
CA SER A 79 -22.70 -6.29 -8.56
C SER A 79 -24.11 -5.69 -8.47
N THR A 80 -24.24 -4.52 -7.83
CA THR A 80 -25.51 -3.80 -7.71
C THR A 80 -26.06 -3.40 -9.07
N SER A 81 -25.21 -2.90 -9.97
CA SER A 81 -25.60 -2.56 -11.34
C SER A 81 -26.02 -3.79 -12.13
N ALA A 82 -25.34 -4.93 -11.96
CA ALA A 82 -25.71 -6.19 -12.60
C ALA A 82 -27.06 -6.71 -12.08
N SER A 83 -27.33 -6.59 -10.77
CA SER A 83 -28.63 -6.92 -10.18
C SER A 83 -29.75 -6.06 -10.78
N LEU A 84 -29.56 -4.74 -10.83
CA LEU A 84 -30.51 -3.82 -11.46
C LEU A 84 -30.74 -4.17 -12.93
N MET A 85 -29.67 -4.41 -13.68
CA MET A 85 -29.76 -4.78 -15.09
C MET A 85 -30.50 -6.09 -15.27
N ASN A 86 -30.31 -7.07 -14.38
CA ASN A 86 -31.02 -8.33 -14.43
C ASN A 86 -32.53 -8.13 -14.21
N VAL A 87 -32.92 -7.40 -13.17
CA VAL A 87 -34.35 -7.10 -12.89
C VAL A 87 -34.97 -6.25 -14.02
N SER A 88 -34.18 -5.40 -14.67
CA SER A 88 -34.61 -4.55 -15.78
C SER A 88 -34.65 -5.26 -17.13
N LYS A 89 -34.21 -6.54 -17.23
CA LYS A 89 -34.30 -7.30 -18.48
C LYS A 89 -35.75 -7.44 -18.91
N GLN A 90 -36.02 -7.28 -20.21
CA GLN A 90 -37.38 -7.44 -20.76
C GLN A 90 -38.02 -8.78 -20.38
N SER A 91 -37.25 -9.88 -20.39
CA SER A 91 -37.73 -11.20 -19.97
C SER A 91 -38.15 -11.27 -18.50
N GLU A 92 -37.39 -10.61 -17.62
CA GLU A 92 -37.68 -10.54 -16.19
C GLU A 92 -38.88 -9.63 -15.91
N VAL A 93 -38.95 -8.48 -16.59
CA VAL A 93 -40.10 -7.58 -16.54
C VAL A 93 -41.38 -8.28 -17.03
N TYR A 94 -41.32 -8.99 -18.16
CA TYR A 94 -42.43 -9.77 -18.67
C TYR A 94 -42.89 -10.85 -17.69
N ARG A 95 -41.94 -11.56 -17.06
CA ARG A 95 -42.24 -12.53 -16.00
C ARG A 95 -42.94 -11.86 -14.82
N MET A 96 -42.40 -10.75 -14.31
CA MET A 96 -42.99 -10.02 -13.19
C MET A 96 -44.40 -9.49 -13.50
N VAL A 97 -44.64 -9.02 -14.73
CA VAL A 97 -45.95 -8.56 -15.19
C VAL A 97 -46.98 -9.68 -15.19
N ARG A 98 -46.58 -10.88 -15.65
CA ARG A 98 -47.43 -12.08 -15.66
C ARG A 98 -47.72 -12.60 -14.26
N GLU A 99 -46.71 -12.64 -13.38
CA GLU A 99 -46.87 -13.08 -11.99
C GLU A 99 -47.78 -12.14 -11.18
N LYS A 100 -47.74 -10.84 -11.47
CA LYS A 100 -48.57 -9.83 -10.82
C LYS A 100 -49.95 -9.63 -11.47
N ASP A 101 -50.27 -10.41 -12.50
CA ASP A 101 -51.53 -10.36 -13.26
C ASP A 101 -51.94 -8.96 -13.72
N LEU A 102 -50.96 -8.19 -14.24
CA LEU A 102 -51.18 -6.79 -14.61
C LEU A 102 -51.89 -6.61 -15.96
N GLY A 103 -52.21 -7.69 -16.67
CA GLY A 103 -52.93 -7.65 -17.96
C GLY A 103 -52.17 -6.94 -19.10
N LEU A 104 -50.86 -6.72 -18.96
CA LEU A 104 -50.02 -6.06 -19.96
C LEU A 104 -49.37 -7.09 -20.88
N GLU A 105 -49.41 -6.84 -22.20
CA GLU A 105 -48.78 -7.67 -23.23
C GLU A 105 -47.67 -6.92 -23.97
N GLU A 106 -46.68 -7.66 -24.47
CA GLU A 106 -45.60 -7.08 -25.27
C GLU A 106 -46.11 -6.64 -26.64
N LEU A 107 -45.76 -5.40 -27.04
CA LEU A 107 -46.05 -4.86 -28.37
C LEU A 107 -45.23 -5.60 -29.43
N LYS A 108 -45.87 -6.51 -30.17
CA LYS A 108 -45.25 -7.28 -31.26
C LYS A 108 -45.12 -6.49 -32.57
N THR A 109 -45.85 -5.38 -32.69
CA THR A 109 -45.86 -4.53 -33.87
C THR A 109 -45.42 -3.11 -33.51
N PRO A 110 -44.72 -2.41 -34.42
CA PRO A 110 -44.30 -1.04 -34.17
C PRO A 110 -45.51 -0.11 -33.97
N PRO A 111 -45.40 0.92 -33.12
CA PRO A 111 -46.50 1.83 -32.83
C PRO A 111 -46.87 2.67 -34.06
N TYR A 112 -48.16 2.92 -34.24
CA TYR A 112 -48.65 3.76 -35.33
C TYR A 112 -48.25 5.23 -35.11
N ARG A 113 -47.70 5.88 -36.15
CA ARG A 113 -47.53 7.33 -36.18
C ARG A 113 -48.87 7.97 -36.53
N LEU A 114 -49.43 8.75 -35.61
CA LEU A 114 -50.55 9.64 -35.91
C LEU A 114 -49.99 10.87 -36.64
N VAL A 115 -50.25 10.96 -37.94
CA VAL A 115 -49.98 12.17 -38.72
C VAL A 115 -51.28 12.97 -38.74
N VAL A 116 -51.27 14.18 -38.18
CA VAL A 116 -52.41 15.09 -38.23
C VAL A 116 -52.27 15.92 -39.49
N ASP A 117 -53.08 15.62 -40.51
CA ASP A 117 -53.21 16.51 -41.67
C ASP A 117 -53.88 17.82 -41.24
N LYS A 118 -53.31 18.93 -41.69
CA LYS A 118 -53.69 20.28 -41.30
C LYS A 118 -54.81 20.82 -42.20
#